data_AF-A0A939ZSJ9-F1
#
_entry.id   AF-A0A939ZSJ9-F1
#
_cell.length_a   1.000
_cell.length_b   1.000
_cell.length_c   1.000
_cell.angle_alpha   90.00
_cell.angle_beta   90.00
_cell.angle_gamma   90.00
#
_symmetry.space_group_name_H-M   'P 1'
#
loop_
_entity.id
_entity.type
_entity.pdbx_description
1 polymer ?
#
loop_
_entity_poly.entity_id
_entity_poly.type
_entity_poly.pdbx_seq_one_letter_code
_entity_poly.pdbx_strand_id
1 'polypeptide(L)' 'MQMIIATNNAHKLTEITGILAGRYDLVSLKQAGIDVDVEETGTTLLENALLKAKTISNLSGQIA' A
#
# COMPACT_ATOMS: atom_id res chain seq x y z
N MET A 1 -0.96 15.42 -2.98
CA MET A 1 -0.46 14.22 -3.70
C MET A 1 -1.13 13.02 -3.05
N GLN A 2 -1.83 12.20 -3.83
CA GLN A 2 -2.52 11.01 -3.32
C GLN A 2 -1.57 9.80 -3.33
N MET A 3 -1.60 8.97 -2.29
CA MET A 3 -0.76 7.80 -2.13
C MET A 3 -1.60 6.63 -1.65
N ILE A 4 -1.45 5.47 -2.31
CA ILE A 4 -2.14 4.25 -1.94
C ILE A 4 -1.31 3.49 -0.90
N ILE A 5 -1.92 3.08 0.20
CA ILE A 5 -1.27 2.19 1.16
C ILE A 5 -1.49 0.74 0.69
N ALA A 6 -0.45 0.14 0.13
CA ALA A 6 -0.44 -1.22 -0.42
C ALA A 6 -0.45 -2.34 0.66
N THR A 7 -1.40 -2.27 1.60
CA THR A 7 -1.60 -3.28 2.65
C THR A 7 -3.09 -3.55 2.89
N ASN A 8 -3.44 -4.83 3.02
CA ASN A 8 -4.76 -5.27 3.49
C ASN A 8 -4.82 -5.40 5.03
N ASN A 9 -3.70 -5.22 5.73
CA ASN A 9 -3.65 -5.30 7.19
C ASN A 9 -4.16 -3.99 7.83
N ALA A 10 -5.33 -4.06 8.48
CA ALA A 10 -5.99 -2.92 9.12
C ALA A 10 -5.17 -2.26 10.24
N HIS A 11 -4.35 -3.03 10.97
CA HIS A 11 -3.48 -2.49 12.01
C HIS A 11 -2.40 -1.61 11.37
N LYS A 12 -1.69 -2.16 10.36
CA LYS A 12 -0.66 -1.42 9.61
C LYS A 12 -1.24 -0.18 8.91
N LEU A 13 -2.46 -0.28 8.38
CA LEU A 13 -3.14 0.86 7.75
C LEU A 13 -3.30 2.01 8.75
N THR A 14 -3.75 1.71 9.97
CA THR A 14 -3.92 2.69 11.05
C THR A 14 -2.58 3.31 11.44
N GLU A 15 -1.54 2.49 11.62
CA GLU A 15 -0.21 2.96 12.00
C GLU A 15 0.41 3.87 10.94
N ILE A 16 0.43 3.43 9.67
CA ILE A 16 0.99 4.20 8.55
C ILE A 16 0.21 5.50 8.35
N THR A 17 -1.12 5.44 8.46
CA THR A 17 -1.97 6.64 8.38
C THR A 17 -1.62 7.62 9.48
N GLY A 18 -1.43 7.16 10.72
CA GLY A 18 -1.03 8.02 11.84
C GLY A 18 0.35 8.67 11.64
N ILE A 19 1.32 7.91 11.13
CA ILE A 19 2.69 8.40 10.89
C ILE A 19 2.75 9.44 9.76
N LEU A 20 1.96 9.24 8.71
CA LEU A 20 1.98 10.05 7.49
C LEU A 20 0.83 11.06 7.39
N ALA A 21 -0.04 11.11 8.39
CA ALA A 21 -1.16 12.04 8.46
C ALA A 21 -0.71 13.48 8.21
N GLY A 22 -1.46 14.19 7.38
CA GLY A 22 -1.21 15.61 7.05
C GLY A 22 -0.05 15.85 6.08
N ARG A 23 0.71 14.82 5.66
CA ARG A 23 1.76 14.92 4.63
C ARG A 23 1.28 14.45 3.25
N TYR A 24 0.42 13.43 3.23
CA TYR A 24 -0.13 12.84 2.03
C TYR A 24 -1.64 12.62 2.18
N ASP A 25 -2.34 12.58 1.05
CA ASP A 25 -3.70 12.07 1.01
C ASP A 25 -3.64 10.55 0.86
N LEU A 26 -3.87 9.83 1.96
CA LEU A 26 -3.64 8.39 2.05
C LEU A 26 -4.92 7.63 1.75
N VAL A 27 -4.84 6.67 0.82
CA VAL A 27 -5.97 5.89 0.35
C VAL A 27 -5.67 4.40 0.55
N SER A 28 -6.59 3.66 1.15
CA SER A 28 -6.47 2.19 1.26
C SER A 28 -6.73 1.51 -0.08
N LEU A 29 -6.25 0.27 -0.26
CA LEU A 29 -6.55 -0.55 -1.44
C LEU A 29 -8.05 -0.62 -1.74
N LYS A 30 -8.87 -0.81 -0.70
CA LYS A 30 -10.33 -0.86 -0.79
C LYS A 30 -10.92 0.46 -1.32
N GLN A 31 -10.43 1.61 -0.84
CA GLN A 31 -10.89 2.92 -1.32
C GLN A 31 -10.42 3.21 -2.75
N ALA A 32 -9.27 2.68 -3.14
CA ALA A 32 -8.79 2.73 -4.52
C ALA A 32 -9.52 1.75 -5.46
N GLY A 33 -10.45 0.93 -4.95
CA GLY A 33 -11.15 -0.08 -5.73
C GLY A 33 -10.26 -1.24 -6.18
N ILE A 34 -9.14 -1.46 -5.49
CA ILE A 34 -8.16 -2.50 -5.81
C ILE A 34 -8.39 -3.68 -4.86
N ASP A 35 -8.83 -4.79 -5.42
CA ASP A 35 -8.99 -6.07 -4.73
C ASP A 35 -8.02 -7.08 -5.34
N VAL A 36 -6.77 -6.99 -4.91
CA VAL A 36 -5.67 -7.86 -5.35
C VAL A 36 -4.92 -8.33 -4.12
N ASP A 37 -4.73 -9.65 -4.04
CA ASP A 37 -3.82 -10.26 -3.09
C ASP A 37 -2.48 -10.51 -3.80
N VAL A 38 -1.48 -9.70 -3.46
CA VAL A 38 -0.15 -9.78 -4.06
C VAL A 38 0.63 -10.87 -3.33
N GLU A 39 1.00 -11.92 -4.06
CA GLU A 39 1.78 -13.02 -3.52
C GLU A 39 3.14 -12.53 -2.96
N GLU A 40 3.42 -12.87 -1.71
CA GLU A 40 4.64 -12.49 -1.01
C GLU A 40 5.74 -13.55 -1.23
N THR A 41 6.40 -13.50 -2.38
CA THR A 41 7.46 -14.47 -2.75
C THR A 41 8.86 -14.07 -2.30
N GLY A 42 9.00 -12.90 -1.67
CA GLY A 42 10.26 -12.39 -1.15
C GLY A 42 10.73 -13.13 0.10
N THR A 43 12.03 -13.13 0.33
CA THR A 43 12.67 -13.75 1.49
C THR A 43 12.76 -12.82 2.69
N THR A 44 12.53 -11.52 2.48
CA THR A 44 12.55 -10.49 3.53
C THR A 44 11.27 -9.66 3.56
N LEU A 45 11.00 -9.04 4.71
CA LEU A 45 9.87 -8.10 4.86
C LEU A 45 9.98 -6.90 3.91
N LEU A 46 11.20 -6.42 3.66
CA LEU A 46 11.45 -5.31 2.75
C LEU A 46 11.14 -5.71 1.30
N GLU A 47 11.57 -6.89 0.86
CA GLU A 47 11.25 -7.41 -0.47
C GLU A 47 9.74 -7.53 -0.68
N ASN A 48 9.03 -8.10 0.29
CA ASN A 48 7.57 -8.22 0.23
C ASN A 48 6.86 -6.86 0.25
N ALA A 49 7.32 -5.91 1.06
CA ALA A 49 6.77 -4.56 1.04
C ALA A 49 6.97 -3.85 -0.32
N LEU A 50 8.17 -3.97 -0.90
CA LEU A 50 8.48 -3.41 -2.22
C LEU A 50 7.69 -4.08 -3.34
N LEU A 51 7.55 -5.41 -3.29
CA LEU A 51 6.79 -6.17 -4.28
C LEU A 51 5.32 -5.71 -4.30
N LYS A 52 4.72 -5.55 -3.12
CA LYS A 52 3.36 -5.02 -2.98
C LYS A 52 3.24 -3.60 -3.51
N ALA A 53 4.08 -2.68 -3.04
CA ALA A 53 4.06 -1.29 -3.47
C ALA A 53 4.19 -1.16 -5.00
N LYS A 54 5.16 -1.86 -5.61
CA LYS A 54 5.35 -1.87 -7.07
C LYS A 54 4.15 -2.43 -7.82
N THR A 55 3.59 -3.55 -7.35
CA THR A 55 2.44 -4.18 -8.01
C THR A 55 1.23 -3.25 -7.99
N ILE A 56 0.94 -2.64 -6.84
CA ILE A 56 -0.17 -1.71 -6.69
C ILE A 56 0.05 -0.42 -7.48
N SER A 57 1.27 0.11 -7.49
CA SER A 57 1.61 1.29 -8.29
C SER A 57 1.43 1.02 -9.79
N ASN A 58 1.87 -0.13 -10.28
CA ASN A 58 1.70 -0.53 -11.68
C ASN A 58 0.23 -0.73 -12.07
N LEU A 59 -0.59 -1.31 -11.17
CA LEU A 59 -2.02 -1.54 -11.42
C LEU A 59 -2.83 -0.25 -11.41
N SER A 60 -2.52 0.66 -10.49
CA SER A 60 -3.30 1.88 -10.27
C SER A 60 -2.82 3.08 -11.10
N GLY A 61 -1.56 3.06 -11.56
CA GLY A 61 -0.89 4.24 -12.10
C GLY A 61 -0.62 5.33 -11.05
N GLN A 62 -0.78 5.02 -9.75
CA GLN A 62 -0.59 5.94 -8.64
C GLN A 62 0.67 5.60 -7.84
N ILE A 63 1.07 6.50 -6.95
CA ILE A 63 2.16 6.25 -6.00
C ILE A 63 1.63 5.32 -4.89
N ALA A 64 2.40 4.27 -4.57
CA ALA A 64 2.08 3.29 -3.53
C ALA A 64 3.33 2.86 -2.76
#